data_AF-A0A1G6L6A6-F1
#
_entry.id   AF-A0A1G6L6A6-F1
#
_cell.length_a   1.000
_cell.length_b   1.000
_cell.length_c   1.000
_cell.angle_alpha   90.00
_cell.angle_beta   90.00
_cell.angle_gamma   90.00
#
_symmetry.space_group_name_H-M   'P 1'
#
loop_
_entity.id
_entity.type
_entity.pdbx_description
1 polymer ?
#
loop_
_entity_poly.entity_id
_entity_poly.type
_entity_poly.pdbx_seq_one_letter_code
_entity_poly.pdbx_strand_id
1 'polypeptide(L)'
;MPAPVKRIYMGVNLEASGLMLPTTRLALAVKKARGRRSDMVAPGVTSPRATRNPARRAVRGGAQVLRLVLWLAEEWFRQLVAEYHRRRGAIVVFDRHFYADYYPFDPAADRRRSLTARVHGHLLQKAYPKPDLVICLDAPGSVLFDRKHEASAEWLEKRREQYLQLADVIPRFVVIDVDRPLAAVTRDVAAAITDFFEERRA
;
A
#
# COMPACT_ATOMS: atom_id res chain seq x y z
N MET A 1 -19.10 -10.43 13.11
CA MET A 1 -18.89 -9.93 11.73
C MET A 1 -20.04 -10.41 10.87
N PRO A 2 -20.65 -9.54 10.05
CA PRO A 2 -21.90 -9.84 9.35
C PRO A 2 -21.74 -10.71 8.08
N ALA A 3 -20.51 -10.93 7.61
CA ALA A 3 -20.21 -11.77 6.44
C ALA A 3 -18.83 -12.47 6.59
N PRO A 4 -18.52 -13.47 5.74
CA PRO A 4 -17.20 -14.11 5.72
C PRO A 4 -16.09 -13.08 5.49
N VAL A 5 -15.02 -13.13 6.29
CA VAL A 5 -13.91 -12.17 6.21
C VAL A 5 -12.72 -12.80 5.48
N LYS A 6 -12.14 -12.07 4.52
CA LYS A 6 -10.90 -12.44 3.84
C LYS A 6 -9.87 -11.34 4.00
N ARG A 7 -8.70 -11.69 4.54
CA ARG A 7 -7.57 -10.77 4.69
C ARG A 7 -6.67 -10.87 3.45
N ILE A 8 -6.34 -9.73 2.87
CA ILE A 8 -5.38 -9.64 1.76
C ILE A 8 -4.34 -8.58 2.12
N TYR A 9 -3.05 -8.94 2.03
CA TYR A 9 -1.96 -8.00 2.21
C TYR A 9 -1.79 -7.15 0.94
N MET A 10 -2.00 -5.85 1.05
CA MET A 10 -1.92 -4.88 -0.06
C MET A 10 -0.75 -3.90 0.13
N GLY A 11 0.28 -4.31 0.86
CA GLY A 11 1.50 -3.52 1.03
C GLY A 11 2.55 -3.81 -0.04
N VAL A 12 3.52 -2.89 -0.10
CA VAL A 12 4.67 -2.94 -1.03
C VAL A 12 5.69 -4.03 -0.70
N ASN A 13 5.69 -4.57 0.52
CA ASN A 13 6.56 -5.68 0.89
C ASN A 13 5.97 -7.02 0.40
N LEU A 14 6.40 -7.45 -0.78
CA LEU A 14 5.88 -8.65 -1.42
C LEU A 14 6.17 -9.94 -0.65
N GLU A 15 7.22 -9.98 0.17
CA GLU A 15 7.54 -11.17 0.99
C GLU A 15 6.54 -11.38 2.13
N ALA A 16 5.85 -10.31 2.55
CA ALA A 16 4.77 -10.39 3.53
C ALA A 16 3.43 -10.84 2.90
N SER A 17 3.35 -10.97 1.56
CA SER A 17 2.13 -11.39 0.87
C SER A 17 2.10 -12.89 0.60
N GLY A 18 1.03 -13.55 1.04
CA GLY A 18 0.72 -14.93 0.61
C GLY A 18 0.22 -15.02 -0.85
N LEU A 19 -0.24 -13.90 -1.42
CA LEU A 19 -0.79 -13.82 -2.77
C LEU A 19 0.20 -13.10 -3.69
N MET A 20 0.75 -13.84 -4.65
CA MET A 20 1.73 -13.32 -5.60
C MET A 20 1.55 -13.96 -6.97
N LEU A 21 1.80 -13.20 -8.03
CA LEU A 21 1.86 -13.76 -9.37
C LEU A 21 3.02 -14.77 -9.49
N PRO A 22 2.86 -15.86 -10.27
CA PRO A 22 3.94 -16.81 -10.53
C PRO A 22 5.20 -16.14 -11.11
N THR A 23 5.02 -15.12 -11.94
CA THR A 23 6.10 -14.31 -12.52
C THR A 23 6.86 -13.53 -11.45
N THR A 24 6.16 -12.95 -10.48
CA THR A 24 6.74 -12.26 -9.32
C THR A 24 7.52 -13.23 -8.44
N ARG A 25 6.97 -14.42 -8.17
CA ARG A 25 7.65 -15.48 -7.41
C ARG A 25 8.96 -15.91 -8.08
N LEU A 26 8.94 -16.14 -9.39
CA LEU A 26 10.14 -16.50 -10.15
C LEU A 26 11.17 -15.37 -10.13
N ALA A 27 10.75 -14.12 -10.32
CA ALA A 27 11.65 -12.97 -10.28
C ALA A 27 12.32 -12.80 -8.90
N LEU A 28 11.59 -13.04 -7.82
CA LEU A 28 12.15 -13.02 -6.46
C LEU A 28 13.11 -14.18 -6.22
N ALA A 29 12.78 -15.39 -6.66
CA ALA A 29 13.67 -16.56 -6.56
C ALA A 29 15.01 -16.31 -7.28
N VAL A 30 14.97 -15.75 -8.49
CA VAL A 30 16.18 -15.38 -9.25
C VAL A 30 16.98 -14.27 -8.56
N LYS A 31 16.32 -13.27 -7.97
CA LYS A 31 17.01 -12.21 -7.22
C LYS A 31 17.66 -12.74 -5.93
N LYS A 32 16.96 -13.61 -5.20
CA LYS A 32 17.46 -14.26 -3.99
C LYS A 32 18.68 -15.13 -4.31
N ALA A 33 18.62 -15.92 -5.39
CA ALA A 33 19.76 -16.69 -5.88
C ALA A 33 20.97 -15.83 -6.27
N ARG A 34 20.76 -14.56 -6.62
CA ARG A 34 21.82 -13.58 -6.95
C ARG A 34 22.25 -12.71 -5.75
N GLY A 35 21.78 -13.01 -4.54
CA GLY A 35 22.12 -12.26 -3.32
C GLY A 35 21.65 -10.80 -3.30
N ARG A 36 20.65 -10.44 -4.13
CA ARG A 36 20.12 -9.07 -4.20
C ARG A 36 18.88 -8.93 -3.31
N ARG A 37 18.77 -7.81 -2.59
CA ARG A 37 17.55 -7.47 -1.82
C ARG A 37 16.32 -7.50 -2.73
N SER A 38 15.29 -8.18 -2.25
CA SER A 38 14.00 -8.50 -2.87
C SER A 38 12.98 -7.36 -2.80
N ASP A 39 13.42 -6.19 -2.34
CA ASP A 39 12.62 -4.99 -2.23
C ASP A 39 12.19 -4.49 -3.62
N MET A 40 10.98 -4.88 -4.03
CA MET A 40 10.20 -4.13 -5.01
C MET A 40 9.62 -2.87 -4.35
N VAL A 41 10.48 -2.09 -3.66
CA VAL A 41 10.11 -0.77 -3.15
C VAL A 41 9.71 0.12 -4.31
N ALA A 42 8.89 1.13 -4.01
CA ALA A 42 8.49 2.22 -4.91
C ALA A 42 9.67 2.63 -5.78
N PRO A 43 9.49 3.03 -7.04
CA PRO A 43 10.57 3.65 -7.79
C PRO A 43 10.90 4.98 -7.08
N GLY A 44 11.69 4.85 -6.02
CA GLY A 44 12.02 5.86 -5.04
C GLY A 44 13.51 6.07 -5.10
N VAL A 45 13.86 7.25 -5.60
CA VAL A 45 15.10 7.99 -5.31
C VAL A 45 16.43 7.26 -5.57
N THR A 46 16.50 6.30 -6.49
CA THR A 46 17.77 6.11 -7.22
C THR A 46 17.71 6.90 -8.51
N SER A 47 18.18 8.16 -8.47
CA SER A 47 18.52 8.88 -9.69
C SER A 47 19.48 8.00 -10.49
N PRO A 48 19.14 7.61 -11.73
CA PRO A 48 20.01 6.76 -12.51
C PRO A 48 21.30 7.53 -12.76
N ARG A 49 22.43 7.02 -12.22
CA ARG A 49 23.76 7.53 -12.53
C ARG A 49 23.90 7.54 -14.05
N ALA A 50 24.05 8.72 -14.65
CA ALA A 50 24.02 8.90 -16.10
C ALA A 50 25.07 7.99 -16.76
N THR A 51 24.61 6.95 -17.47
CA THR A 51 25.52 6.10 -18.24
C THR A 51 25.81 6.79 -19.56
N ARG A 52 27.10 6.95 -19.89
CA ARG A 52 27.55 7.49 -21.18
C ARG A 52 27.27 6.56 -22.37
N ASN A 53 27.07 5.25 -22.16
CA ASN A 53 26.80 4.29 -23.23
C ASN A 53 25.29 4.20 -23.58
N PRO A 54 24.88 4.42 -24.84
CA PRO A 54 23.49 4.44 -25.28
C PRO A 54 22.81 3.05 -25.21
N ALA A 55 23.53 1.96 -25.53
CA ALA A 55 22.98 0.61 -25.46
C ALA A 55 22.67 0.21 -24.00
N ARG A 56 23.57 0.54 -23.06
CA ARG A 56 23.34 0.31 -21.63
C ARG A 56 22.18 1.17 -21.08
N ARG A 57 21.94 2.35 -21.66
CA ARG A 57 20.80 3.22 -21.32
C ARG A 57 19.48 2.59 -21.77
N ALA A 58 19.42 2.07 -22.99
CA ALA A 58 18.23 1.40 -23.52
C ALA A 58 17.86 0.14 -22.71
N VAL A 59 18.83 -0.72 -22.40
CA VAL A 59 18.62 -1.92 -21.57
C VAL A 59 18.12 -1.56 -20.17
N ARG A 60 18.68 -0.51 -19.54
CA ARG A 60 18.22 -0.03 -18.23
C ARG A 60 16.80 0.55 -18.29
N GLY A 61 16.46 1.29 -19.35
CA GLY A 61 15.12 1.80 -19.57
C GLY A 61 14.09 0.67 -19.72
N GLY A 62 14.39 -0.33 -20.56
CA GLY A 62 13.53 -1.51 -20.73
C GLY A 62 13.32 -2.30 -19.43
N ALA A 63 14.38 -2.49 -18.64
CA ALA A 63 14.28 -3.14 -17.34
C ALA A 63 13.42 -2.36 -16.33
N GLN A 64 13.45 -1.02 -16.36
CA GLN A 64 12.60 -0.17 -15.52
C GLN A 64 11.13 -0.24 -15.92
N VAL A 65 10.83 -0.27 -17.23
CA VAL A 65 9.47 -0.44 -17.75
C VAL A 65 8.92 -1.82 -17.40
N LEU A 66 9.70 -2.88 -17.63
CA LEU A 66 9.28 -4.24 -17.27
C LEU A 66 8.98 -4.36 -15.77
N ARG A 67 9.83 -3.76 -14.92
CA ARG A 67 9.59 -3.73 -13.47
C ARG A 67 8.29 -3.01 -13.12
N LEU A 68 7.99 -1.88 -13.77
CA LEU A 68 6.72 -1.16 -13.58
C LEU A 68 5.53 -2.02 -14.01
N VAL A 69 5.59 -2.68 -15.16
CA VAL A 69 4.52 -3.55 -15.67
C VAL A 69 4.27 -4.71 -14.72
N LEU A 70 5.31 -5.42 -14.29
CA LEU A 70 5.18 -6.53 -13.34
C LEU A 70 4.58 -6.07 -12.01
N TRP A 71 4.94 -4.87 -11.58
CA TRP A 71 4.37 -4.31 -10.38
C TRP A 71 2.88 -3.97 -10.56
N LEU A 72 2.52 -3.22 -11.58
CA LEU A 72 1.11 -2.93 -11.85
C LEU A 72 0.30 -4.22 -11.97
N ALA A 73 0.81 -5.23 -12.67
CA ALA A 73 0.16 -6.53 -12.75
C ALA A 73 -0.08 -7.16 -11.37
N GLU A 74 0.87 -7.07 -10.45
CA GLU A 74 0.74 -7.57 -9.08
C GLU A 74 -0.30 -6.78 -8.27
N GLU A 75 -0.30 -5.45 -8.37
CA GLU A 75 -1.30 -4.60 -7.69
C GLU A 75 -2.71 -4.89 -8.20
N TRP A 76 -2.88 -5.00 -9.51
CA TRP A 76 -4.17 -5.30 -10.14
C TRP A 76 -4.62 -6.73 -9.89
N PHE A 77 -3.70 -7.71 -9.88
CA PHE A 77 -4.03 -9.09 -9.55
C PHE A 77 -4.66 -9.21 -8.16
N ARG A 78 -4.06 -8.58 -7.14
CA ARG A 78 -4.62 -8.60 -5.79
C ARG A 78 -5.97 -7.89 -5.72
N GLN A 79 -6.15 -6.79 -6.47
CA GLN A 79 -7.44 -6.12 -6.55
C GLN A 79 -8.52 -6.98 -7.22
N LEU A 80 -8.16 -7.72 -8.26
CA LEU A 80 -9.10 -8.66 -8.89
C LEU A 80 -9.50 -9.79 -7.94
N VAL A 81 -8.56 -10.31 -7.14
CA VAL A 81 -8.88 -11.31 -6.10
C VAL A 81 -9.77 -10.71 -5.01
N ALA A 82 -9.51 -9.47 -4.60
CA ALA A 82 -10.36 -8.75 -3.66
C ALA A 82 -11.78 -8.57 -4.22
N GLU A 83 -11.89 -8.14 -5.47
CA GLU A 83 -13.16 -7.96 -6.17
C GLU A 83 -13.93 -9.26 -6.30
N TYR A 84 -13.23 -10.35 -6.62
CA TYR A 84 -13.82 -11.69 -6.69
C TYR A 84 -14.44 -12.09 -5.35
N HIS A 85 -13.72 -11.91 -4.24
CA HIS A 85 -14.26 -12.22 -2.91
C HIS A 85 -15.41 -11.29 -2.51
N ARG A 86 -15.30 -9.99 -2.82
CA ARG A 86 -16.35 -8.99 -2.57
C ARG A 86 -17.64 -9.35 -3.29
N ARG A 87 -17.57 -9.72 -4.58
CA ARG A 87 -18.74 -10.14 -5.38
C ARG A 87 -19.40 -11.42 -4.88
N ARG A 88 -18.66 -12.27 -4.15
CA ARG A 88 -19.21 -13.46 -3.47
C ARG A 88 -19.80 -13.15 -2.09
N GLY A 89 -19.93 -11.87 -1.72
CA GLY A 89 -20.51 -11.43 -0.45
C GLY A 89 -19.55 -11.49 0.74
N ALA A 90 -18.24 -11.60 0.51
CA ALA A 90 -17.25 -11.58 1.58
C ALA A 90 -16.76 -10.15 1.87
N ILE A 91 -16.48 -9.86 3.14
CA ILE A 91 -15.78 -8.66 3.57
C ILE A 91 -14.29 -8.86 3.33
N VAL A 92 -13.68 -8.01 2.50
CA VAL A 92 -12.24 -8.08 2.23
C VAL A 92 -11.52 -7.03 3.06
N VAL A 93 -10.69 -7.49 3.99
CA VAL A 93 -9.86 -6.63 4.85
C VAL A 93 -8.48 -6.51 4.24
N PHE A 94 -8.12 -5.28 3.87
CA PHE A 94 -6.78 -4.98 3.40
C PHE A 94 -5.85 -4.71 4.57
N ASP A 95 -4.78 -5.49 4.66
CA ASP A 95 -3.65 -5.18 5.52
C ASP A 95 -2.66 -4.32 4.74
N ARG A 96 -2.57 -3.04 5.13
CA ARG A 96 -1.99 -1.94 4.35
C ARG A 96 -2.72 -1.71 3.03
N HIS A 97 -2.36 -0.65 2.30
CA HIS A 97 -2.91 -0.41 0.98
C HIS A 97 -1.93 0.42 0.15
N PHE A 98 -1.71 0.03 -1.12
CA PHE A 98 -0.81 0.72 -2.03
C PHE A 98 -1.10 2.23 -2.09
N TYR A 99 -2.37 2.62 -2.16
CA TYR A 99 -2.76 4.04 -2.13
C TYR A 99 -2.24 4.76 -0.88
N ALA A 100 -2.39 4.19 0.32
CA ALA A 100 -1.97 4.83 1.56
C ALA A 100 -0.44 4.81 1.74
N ASP A 101 0.24 3.82 1.17
CA ASP A 101 1.71 3.77 1.16
C ASP A 101 2.30 4.80 0.18
N TYR A 102 1.60 5.12 -0.92
CA TYR A 102 2.05 6.03 -1.97
C TYR A 102 1.58 7.48 -1.82
N TYR A 103 0.38 7.71 -1.28
CA TYR A 103 -0.24 9.04 -1.16
C TYR A 103 0.60 10.08 -0.39
N PRO A 104 1.31 9.72 0.70
CA PRO A 104 2.20 10.66 1.41
C PRO A 104 3.36 11.17 0.56
N PHE A 105 3.59 10.54 -0.60
CA PHE A 105 4.59 10.93 -1.55
C PHE A 105 3.95 11.69 -2.70
N ASP A 106 3.65 12.97 -2.49
CA ASP A 106 3.17 13.89 -3.51
C ASP A 106 3.90 13.65 -4.86
N PRO A 107 3.18 13.16 -5.89
CA PRO A 107 3.76 12.92 -7.22
C PRO A 107 4.28 14.19 -7.90
N ALA A 108 3.82 15.37 -7.46
CA ALA A 108 4.14 16.66 -8.05
C ALA A 108 5.32 17.39 -7.37
N ALA A 109 5.57 17.14 -6.08
CA ALA A 109 6.59 17.88 -5.33
C ALA A 109 8.04 17.49 -5.64
N ASP A 110 8.31 16.24 -6.06
CA ASP A 110 9.69 15.77 -6.24
C ASP A 110 10.08 15.62 -7.72
N ARG A 111 10.60 16.70 -8.30
CA ARG A 111 11.16 16.78 -9.67
C ARG A 111 12.31 15.79 -9.93
N ARG A 112 12.82 15.07 -8.91
CA ARG A 112 13.91 14.08 -9.05
C ARG A 112 13.45 12.66 -9.34
N ARG A 113 12.13 12.41 -9.44
CA ARG A 113 11.58 11.07 -9.71
C ARG A 113 11.66 10.64 -11.18
N SER A 114 11.86 9.35 -11.40
CA SER A 114 11.83 8.77 -12.75
C SER A 114 10.44 8.88 -13.38
N LEU A 115 10.38 8.95 -14.71
CA LEU A 115 9.11 8.98 -15.46
C LEU A 115 8.17 7.83 -15.07
N THR A 116 8.74 6.65 -14.78
CA THR A 116 7.98 5.47 -14.32
C THR A 116 7.25 5.69 -13.00
N ALA A 117 7.84 6.43 -12.04
CA ALA A 117 7.18 6.74 -10.77
C ALA A 117 6.03 7.73 -10.96
N ARG A 118 6.17 8.69 -11.88
CA ARG A 118 5.11 9.65 -12.21
C ARG A 118 3.92 8.96 -12.86
N VAL A 119 4.18 8.06 -13.81
CA VAL A 119 3.14 7.25 -14.45
C VAL A 119 2.43 6.35 -13.44
N HIS A 120 3.20 5.67 -12.56
CA HIS A 120 2.63 4.84 -11.50
C HIS A 120 1.73 5.64 -10.56
N GLY A 121 2.21 6.77 -10.03
CA GLY A 121 1.42 7.65 -9.16
C GLY A 121 0.15 8.17 -9.83
N HIS A 122 0.22 8.54 -11.11
CA HIS A 122 -0.96 8.98 -11.86
C HIS A 122 -2.00 7.86 -12.02
N LEU A 123 -1.54 6.65 -12.36
CA LEU A 123 -2.41 5.48 -12.49
C LEU A 123 -3.06 5.13 -11.14
N LEU A 124 -2.29 5.19 -10.05
CA LEU A 124 -2.78 4.91 -8.72
C LEU A 124 -3.83 5.93 -8.27
N GLN A 125 -3.65 7.20 -8.63
CA GLN A 125 -4.59 8.26 -8.28
C GLN A 125 -5.89 8.20 -9.08
N LYS A 126 -5.83 7.86 -10.38
CA LYS A 126 -6.97 7.94 -11.29
C LYS A 126 -7.68 6.64 -11.60
N ALA A 127 -6.95 5.53 -11.67
CA ALA A 127 -7.48 4.26 -12.18
C ALA A 127 -7.52 3.14 -11.14
N TYR A 128 -6.71 3.24 -10.07
CA TYR A 128 -6.68 2.20 -9.05
C TYR A 128 -7.89 2.28 -8.11
N PRO A 129 -8.62 1.18 -7.87
CA PRO A 129 -9.75 1.18 -6.95
C PRO A 129 -9.34 1.63 -5.55
N LYS A 130 -10.07 2.60 -5.00
CA LYS A 130 -9.92 3.03 -3.61
C LYS A 130 -10.67 2.07 -2.67
N PRO A 131 -10.20 1.88 -1.43
CA PRO A 131 -10.96 1.15 -0.43
C PRO A 131 -12.31 1.83 -0.17
N ASP A 132 -13.33 1.03 0.09
CA ASP A 132 -14.68 1.53 0.31
C ASP A 132 -14.86 2.14 1.71
N LEU A 133 -14.09 1.63 2.68
CA LEU A 133 -13.98 2.11 4.05
C LEU A 133 -12.50 2.01 4.46
N VAL A 134 -11.96 3.08 5.05
CA VAL A 134 -10.65 3.06 5.70
C VAL A 134 -10.81 3.36 7.18
N ILE A 135 -10.23 2.50 8.00
CA ILE A 135 -10.16 2.67 9.45
C ILE A 135 -8.72 3.03 9.80
N CYS A 136 -8.50 4.27 10.21
CA CYS A 136 -7.20 4.78 10.65
C CYS A 136 -7.08 4.59 12.16
N LEU A 137 -6.17 3.72 12.56
CA LEU A 137 -5.83 3.49 13.96
C LEU A 137 -4.84 4.58 14.41
N ASP A 138 -5.35 5.61 15.06
CA ASP A 138 -4.61 6.81 15.45
C ASP A 138 -4.07 6.71 16.87
N ALA A 139 -2.79 7.05 17.05
CA ALA A 139 -2.17 7.27 18.34
C ALA A 139 -1.01 8.27 18.18
N PRO A 140 -0.68 9.06 19.21
CA PRO A 140 0.47 9.95 19.19
C PRO A 140 1.76 9.20 18.85
N GLY A 141 2.68 9.86 18.14
CA GLY A 141 3.96 9.28 17.74
C GLY A 141 4.81 8.79 18.92
N SER A 142 4.71 9.45 20.08
CA SER A 142 5.32 9.02 21.34
C SER A 142 4.77 7.67 21.83
N VAL A 143 3.45 7.51 21.85
CA VAL A 143 2.79 6.26 22.25
C VAL A 143 3.15 5.11 21.30
N LEU A 144 3.20 5.39 19.99
CA LEU A 144 3.61 4.39 18.98
C LEU A 144 5.09 4.00 19.14
N PHE A 145 5.95 4.95 19.49
CA PHE A 145 7.36 4.71 19.77
C PHE A 145 7.51 3.77 20.96
N ASP A 146 6.85 4.07 22.08
CA ASP A 146 6.96 3.29 23.32
C ASP A 146 6.49 1.83 23.14
N ARG A 147 5.58 1.58 22.20
CA ARG A 147 5.06 0.22 21.91
C ARG A 147 6.03 -0.66 21.14
N LYS A 148 6.78 -0.10 20.18
CA LYS A 148 7.51 -0.92 19.18
C LYS A 148 8.95 -0.47 18.90
N HIS A 149 9.29 0.77 19.23
CA HIS A 149 10.62 1.37 19.10
C HIS A 149 11.23 1.27 17.68
N GLU A 150 10.42 1.26 16.62
CA GLU A 150 10.90 1.03 15.24
C GLU A 150 11.50 2.27 14.57
N ALA A 151 11.04 3.46 14.93
CA ALA A 151 11.39 4.74 14.33
C ALA A 151 11.30 5.86 15.37
N SER A 152 11.91 7.02 15.15
CA SER A 152 11.80 8.14 16.09
C SER A 152 10.35 8.61 16.24
N ALA A 153 10.00 9.12 17.43
CA ALA A 153 8.69 9.70 17.70
C ALA A 153 8.33 10.82 16.70
N GLU A 154 9.30 11.65 16.31
CA GLU A 154 9.13 12.70 15.29
C GLU A 154 8.76 12.13 13.92
N TRP A 155 9.40 11.03 13.50
CA TRP A 155 9.08 10.38 12.23
C TRP A 155 7.69 9.76 12.26
N LEU A 156 7.32 9.16 13.40
CA LEU A 156 5.99 8.58 13.61
C LEU A 156 4.90 9.65 13.62
N GLU A 157 5.15 10.80 14.22
CA GLU A 157 4.20 11.92 14.23
C GLU A 157 3.99 12.48 12.81
N LYS A 158 5.09 12.71 12.06
CA LYS A 158 4.98 13.09 10.66
C LYS A 158 4.23 12.05 9.83
N ARG A 159 4.43 10.76 10.13
CA ARG A 159 3.72 9.67 9.44
C ARG A 159 2.23 9.65 9.80
N ARG A 160 1.88 9.92 11.05
CA ARG A 160 0.51 10.06 11.54
C ARG A 160 -0.22 11.18 10.77
N GLU A 161 0.37 12.38 10.69
CA GLU A 161 -0.18 13.51 9.94
C GLU A 161 -0.48 13.15 8.47
N GLN A 162 0.44 12.43 7.82
CA GLN A 162 0.28 11.97 6.44
C GLN A 162 -0.89 10.99 6.26
N TYR A 163 -1.15 10.11 7.24
CA TYR A 163 -2.30 9.21 7.19
C TYR A 163 -3.60 9.98 7.44
N LEU A 164 -3.61 10.97 8.32
CA LEU A 164 -4.80 11.79 8.58
C LEU A 164 -5.20 12.62 7.34
N GLN A 165 -4.23 13.08 6.54
CA GLN A 165 -4.49 13.73 5.24
C GLN A 165 -5.19 12.84 4.21
N LEU A 166 -5.26 11.52 4.41
CA LEU A 166 -6.05 10.64 3.54
C LEU A 166 -7.56 10.84 3.72
N ALA A 167 -8.00 11.40 4.85
CA ALA A 167 -9.40 11.72 5.08
C ALA A 167 -9.96 12.66 4.00
N ASP A 168 -9.12 13.54 3.42
CA ASP A 168 -9.51 14.51 2.40
C ASP A 168 -9.79 13.87 1.02
N VAL A 169 -9.28 12.66 0.77
CA VAL A 169 -9.32 12.01 -0.55
C VAL A 169 -10.03 10.66 -0.56
N ILE A 170 -10.28 10.09 0.62
CA ILE A 170 -10.99 8.82 0.78
C ILE A 170 -12.41 9.13 1.26
N PRO A 171 -13.46 8.75 0.51
CA PRO A 171 -14.83 9.14 0.82
C PRO A 171 -15.33 8.71 2.21
N ARG A 172 -14.87 7.55 2.72
CA ARG A 172 -15.25 7.04 4.04
C ARG A 172 -13.99 6.69 4.83
N PHE A 173 -13.62 7.59 5.71
CA PHE A 173 -12.43 7.49 6.53
C PHE A 173 -12.82 7.65 8.00
N VAL A 174 -12.63 6.60 8.79
CA VAL A 174 -12.96 6.57 10.22
C VAL A 174 -11.66 6.55 11.00
N VAL A 175 -11.50 7.52 11.90
CA VAL A 175 -10.36 7.57 12.83
C VAL A 175 -10.76 6.93 14.15
N ILE A 176 -9.97 5.97 14.62
CA ILE A 176 -10.16 5.31 15.91
C ILE A 176 -8.91 5.53 16.75
N ASP A 177 -9.10 6.16 17.90
CA ASP A 177 -8.07 6.31 18.91
C ASP A 177 -7.68 4.95 19.48
N VAL A 178 -6.40 4.59 19.31
CA VAL A 178 -5.82 3.35 19.81
C VAL A 178 -4.94 3.54 21.04
N ASP A 179 -4.98 4.72 21.68
CA ASP A 179 -4.50 4.93 23.05
C ASP A 179 -5.55 4.54 24.11
N ARG A 180 -6.29 3.49 23.81
CA ARG A 180 -7.39 2.96 24.63
C ARG A 180 -7.22 1.45 24.80
N PRO A 181 -7.90 0.83 25.78
CA PRO A 181 -7.85 -0.61 25.98
C PRO A 181 -8.24 -1.38 24.71
N LEU A 182 -7.51 -2.46 24.39
CA LEU A 182 -7.69 -3.27 23.17
C LEU A 182 -9.14 -3.72 22.94
N ALA A 183 -9.85 -4.07 24.02
CA ALA A 183 -11.25 -4.48 23.93
C ALA A 183 -12.18 -3.34 23.47
N ALA A 184 -11.91 -2.10 23.88
CA ALA A 184 -12.66 -0.93 23.42
C ALA A 184 -12.38 -0.66 21.94
N VAL A 185 -11.11 -0.61 21.56
CA VAL A 185 -10.69 -0.40 20.17
C VAL A 185 -11.28 -1.46 19.24
N THR A 186 -11.26 -2.73 19.65
CA THR A 186 -11.79 -3.84 18.83
C THR A 186 -13.30 -3.73 18.63
N ARG A 187 -14.05 -3.29 19.65
CA ARG A 187 -15.50 -3.02 19.51
C ARG A 187 -15.75 -1.87 18.55
N ASP A 188 -15.01 -0.77 18.67
CA ASP A 188 -15.18 0.41 17.83
C ASP A 188 -14.88 0.09 16.35
N VAL A 189 -13.82 -0.70 16.10
CA VAL A 189 -13.50 -1.21 14.75
C VAL A 189 -14.62 -2.12 14.22
N ALA A 190 -15.11 -3.05 15.04
CA ALA A 190 -16.17 -3.98 14.62
C ALA A 190 -17.49 -3.26 14.35
N ALA A 191 -17.83 -2.24 15.14
CA ALA A 191 -18.98 -1.37 14.92
C ALA A 191 -18.87 -0.64 13.58
N ALA A 192 -17.75 0.05 13.33
CA ALA A 192 -17.53 0.78 12.08
C ALA A 192 -17.65 -0.12 10.83
N ILE A 193 -17.15 -1.37 10.90
CA ILE A 193 -17.30 -2.34 9.81
C ILE A 193 -18.75 -2.78 9.63
N THR A 194 -19.47 -2.99 10.74
CA THR A 194 -20.85 -3.49 10.73
C THR A 194 -21.81 -2.42 10.22
N ASP A 195 -21.70 -1.20 10.74
CA ASP A 195 -22.51 -0.04 10.31
C ASP A 195 -22.35 0.20 8.81
N PHE A 196 -21.09 0.21 8.33
CA PHE A 196 -20.79 0.35 6.91
C PHE A 196 -21.35 -0.79 6.06
N PHE A 197 -21.35 -2.02 6.57
CA PHE A 197 -21.88 -3.17 5.85
C PHE A 197 -23.40 -3.09 5.70
N GLU A 198 -24.12 -2.69 6.76
CA GLU A 198 -25.56 -2.52 6.75
C GLU A 198 -25.98 -1.35 5.84
N GLU A 199 -25.29 -0.19 5.91
CA GLU A 199 -25.52 0.95 5.01
C GLU A 199 -25.39 0.60 3.52
N ARG A 200 -24.57 -0.40 3.18
CA ARG A 200 -24.40 -0.84 1.80
C ARG A 200 -25.39 -1.89 1.33
N ARG A 201 -26.09 -2.56 2.26
CA ARG A 201 -27.17 -3.51 1.93
C ARG A 201 -28.53 -2.83 1.78
N ALA A 202 -28.74 -1.72 2.50
CA ALA A 202 -29.91 -0.87 2.38
C ALA A 202 -29.97 -0.18 1.01
#